data_AF-A0A1C4PHV9-F1
#
_entry.id   AF-A0A1C4PHV9-F1
#
_cell.length_a   1.000
_cell.length_b   1.000
_cell.length_c   1.000
_cell.angle_alpha   90.00
_cell.angle_beta   90.00
_cell.angle_gamma   90.00
#
_symmetry.space_group_name_H-M   'P 1'
#
loop_
_entity.id
_entity.type
_entity.pdbx_description
1 polymer ?
#
loop_
_entity_poly.entity_id
_entity_poly.type
_entity_poly.pdbx_seq_one_letter_code
_entity_poly.pdbx_strand_id
1 'polypeptide(L)'
;MGFINGAKANSAASDARKAIDAGQSVLVYKFIEANTNSRVTGPMLGIADQIQAVESQGWALYNMAVGEGKALSGDRVAIVCLFRRNG
;
A
#
# COMPACT_ATOMS: atom_id res chain seq x y z
N MET A 1 -0.90 14.54 12.36
CA MET A 1 -0.72 13.15 11.91
C MET A 1 -2.06 12.42 11.87
N GLY A 2 -2.80 12.48 10.75
CA GLY A 2 -4.11 11.81 10.62
C GLY A 2 -4.80 12.05 9.28
N PHE A 3 -4.79 13.29 8.79
CA PHE A 3 -5.47 13.64 7.54
C PHE A 3 -4.77 13.14 6.26
N ILE A 4 -3.43 13.19 6.19
CA ILE A 4 -2.67 12.78 5.00
C ILE A 4 -2.67 11.24 4.82
N ASN A 5 -2.58 10.48 5.92
CA ASN A 5 -2.68 9.01 5.86
C ASN A 5 -4.08 8.56 5.44
N GLY A 6 -5.13 9.22 5.94
CA GLY A 6 -6.50 8.94 5.52
C GLY A 6 -6.72 9.12 4.03
N ALA A 7 -6.14 10.16 3.40
CA ALA A 7 -6.28 10.38 1.96
C ALA A 7 -5.69 9.23 1.13
N LYS A 8 -4.45 8.80 1.43
CA LYS A 8 -3.80 7.68 0.71
C LYS A 8 -4.53 6.36 0.95
N ALA A 9 -4.97 6.10 2.17
CA ALA A 9 -5.74 4.90 2.52
C ALA A 9 -7.09 4.87 1.78
N ASN A 10 -7.80 6.00 1.72
CA ASN A 10 -9.05 6.13 0.97
C ASN A 10 -8.84 5.89 -0.53
N SER A 11 -7.76 6.40 -1.12
CA SER A 11 -7.41 6.11 -2.52
C SER A 11 -7.16 4.62 -2.75
N ALA A 12 -6.38 3.98 -1.88
CA ALA A 12 -6.09 2.54 -1.98
C ALA A 12 -7.38 1.69 -1.87
N ALA A 13 -8.28 2.02 -0.93
CA ALA A 13 -9.59 1.37 -0.84
C ALA A 13 -10.47 1.60 -2.07
N SER A 14 -10.48 2.83 -2.62
CA SER A 14 -11.25 3.15 -3.83
C SER A 14 -10.77 2.34 -5.03
N ASP A 15 -9.46 2.26 -5.24
CA ASP A 15 -8.90 1.51 -6.37
C ASP A 15 -9.06 0.00 -6.20
N ALA A 16 -8.94 -0.50 -4.97
CA ALA A 16 -9.26 -1.89 -4.64
C ALA A 16 -10.72 -2.24 -4.91
N ARG A 17 -11.67 -1.33 -4.63
CA ARG A 17 -13.08 -1.51 -4.95
C ARG A 17 -13.34 -1.50 -6.45
N LYS A 18 -12.74 -0.57 -7.20
CA LYS A 18 -12.86 -0.53 -8.67
C LYS A 18 -12.37 -1.81 -9.32
N ALA A 19 -11.28 -2.40 -8.82
CA ALA A 19 -10.78 -3.68 -9.31
C ALA A 19 -11.79 -4.82 -9.08
N ILE A 20 -12.48 -4.82 -7.94
CA ILE A 20 -13.58 -5.75 -7.67
C ILE A 20 -14.73 -5.54 -8.65
N ASP A 21 -15.17 -4.30 -8.82
CA ASP A 21 -16.27 -3.96 -9.73
C ASP A 21 -15.95 -4.35 -11.18
N ALA A 22 -14.66 -4.33 -11.56
CA ALA A 22 -14.15 -4.80 -12.83
C ALA A 22 -13.97 -6.33 -12.93
N GLY A 23 -14.39 -7.10 -11.92
CA GLY A 23 -14.32 -8.56 -11.90
C GLY A 23 -12.91 -9.13 -11.72
N GLN A 24 -11.95 -8.35 -11.22
CA GLN A 24 -10.58 -8.82 -11.02
C GLN A 24 -10.49 -9.78 -9.83
N SER A 25 -9.70 -10.84 -9.99
CA SER A 25 -9.33 -11.79 -8.92
C SER A 25 -7.94 -11.52 -8.34
N VAL A 26 -7.16 -10.65 -8.99
CA VAL A 26 -5.79 -10.28 -8.62
C VAL A 26 -5.65 -8.77 -8.66
N LEU A 27 -5.00 -8.19 -7.64
CA LEU A 27 -4.67 -6.77 -7.56
C LEU A 27 -3.18 -6.63 -7.23
N VAL A 28 -2.44 -5.93 -8.08
CA VAL A 28 -1.05 -5.53 -7.79
C VAL A 28 -1.04 -4.05 -7.46
N TYR A 29 -0.58 -3.70 -6.27
CA TYR A 29 -0.60 -2.32 -5.78
C TYR A 29 0.77 -1.90 -5.27
N LYS A 30 1.20 -0.69 -5.61
CA LYS A 30 2.48 -0.12 -5.18
C LYS A 30 2.25 1.02 -4.20
N PHE A 31 2.75 0.85 -2.98
CA PHE A 31 2.79 1.90 -1.98
C PHE A 31 4.16 2.57 -1.98
N ILE A 32 4.20 3.90 -1.86
CA ILE A 32 5.44 4.68 -1.80
C ILE A 32 5.43 5.51 -0.52
N GLU A 33 6.49 5.35 0.27
CA GLU A 33 6.68 6.10 1.51
C GLU A 33 8.06 6.75 1.59
N ALA A 34 8.14 7.87 2.30
CA ALA A 34 9.41 8.55 2.54
C ALA A 34 10.29 7.72 3.48
N ASN A 35 11.57 7.51 3.14
CA ASN A 35 12.52 6.86 4.04
C ASN A 35 13.14 7.90 5.00
N THR A 36 12.34 8.43 5.93
CA THR A 36 12.78 9.55 6.80
C THR A 36 13.57 9.11 8.03
N ASN A 37 13.64 7.80 8.34
CA ASN A 37 14.30 7.25 9.53
C ASN A 37 15.11 5.97 9.20
N SER A 38 15.87 5.97 8.12
CA SER A 38 16.60 4.80 7.59
C SER A 38 17.59 4.11 8.53
N ARG A 39 17.79 4.63 9.75
CA ARG A 39 18.70 4.10 10.78
C ARG A 39 18.00 3.53 12.02
N VAL A 40 16.67 3.50 12.04
CA VAL A 40 15.89 3.07 13.20
C VAL A 40 14.87 2.01 12.79
N THR A 41 14.85 0.88 13.50
CA THR A 41 13.80 -0.12 13.37
C THR A 41 12.52 0.39 14.01
N GLY A 42 11.43 0.44 13.25
CA GLY A 42 10.13 0.89 13.76
C GLY A 42 8.99 0.61 12.78
N PRO A 43 7.74 0.76 13.21
CA PRO A 43 6.57 0.54 12.37
C PRO A 43 6.45 1.57 11.26
N MET A 44 6.12 1.13 10.04
CA MET A 44 5.80 2.02 8.91
C MET A 44 4.34 2.49 8.98
N LEU A 45 4.09 3.51 9.80
CA LEU A 45 2.75 3.98 10.17
C LEU A 45 1.87 4.45 8.99
N GLY A 46 2.42 4.74 7.81
CA GLY A 46 1.63 5.12 6.62
C GLY A 46 1.28 3.96 5.68
N ILE A 47 2.05 2.87 5.70
CA ILE A 47 1.88 1.73 4.80
C ILE A 47 0.82 0.78 5.36
N ALA A 48 0.86 0.53 6.68
CA ALA A 48 -0.08 -0.36 7.34
C ALA A 48 -1.53 0.06 7.09
N ASP A 49 -1.86 1.34 7.30
CA ASP A 49 -3.20 1.89 7.06
C ASP A 49 -3.68 1.68 5.61
N GLN A 50 -2.77 1.81 4.64
CA GLN A 50 -3.10 1.62 3.23
C GLN A 50 -3.35 0.14 2.88
N ILE A 51 -2.53 -0.77 3.41
CA ILE A 51 -2.74 -2.22 3.23
C ILE A 51 -4.06 -2.64 3.86
N GLN A 52 -4.33 -2.23 5.10
CA GLN A 52 -5.58 -2.53 5.79
C GLN A 52 -6.79 -1.96 5.04
N ALA A 53 -6.67 -0.78 4.42
CA ALA A 53 -7.72 -0.21 3.60
C ALA A 53 -8.02 -1.07 2.36
N VAL A 54 -7.00 -1.66 1.71
CA VAL A 54 -7.20 -2.62 0.61
C VAL A 54 -7.86 -3.90 1.14
N GLU A 55 -7.36 -4.45 2.25
CA GLU A 55 -7.90 -5.68 2.84
C GLU A 55 -9.35 -5.53 3.31
N SER A 56 -9.75 -4.35 3.80
CA SER A 56 -11.14 -4.05 4.17
C SER A 56 -12.13 -4.17 3.01
N GLN A 57 -11.66 -4.14 1.76
CA GLN A 57 -12.50 -4.37 0.58
C GLN A 57 -12.68 -5.87 0.25
N GLY A 58 -12.10 -6.77 1.04
CA GLY A 58 -12.16 -8.22 0.85
C GLY A 58 -11.00 -8.80 0.04
N TRP A 59 -9.92 -8.06 -0.12
CA TRP A 59 -8.66 -8.56 -0.68
C TRP A 59 -7.81 -9.18 0.42
N ALA A 60 -7.00 -10.20 0.09
CA ALA A 60 -6.01 -10.78 0.99
C ALA A 60 -4.61 -10.56 0.44
N LEU A 61 -3.70 -10.04 1.27
CA LEU A 61 -2.30 -9.91 0.88
C LEU A 61 -1.67 -11.30 0.74
N TYR A 62 -1.15 -11.60 -0.45
CA TYR A 62 -0.59 -12.92 -0.77
C TYR A 62 0.94 -12.88 -0.87
N ASN A 63 1.49 -11.82 -1.47
CA ASN A 63 2.93 -11.63 -1.57
C ASN A 63 3.29 -10.14 -1.51
N MET A 64 4.51 -9.85 -1.07
CA MET A 64 5.05 -8.49 -1.07
C MET A 64 6.53 -8.49 -1.47
N ALA A 65 6.91 -7.46 -2.20
CA ALA A 65 8.30 -7.15 -2.53
C ALA A 65 8.59 -5.70 -2.15
N VAL A 66 9.83 -5.45 -1.73
CA VAL A 66 10.28 -4.11 -1.33
C VAL A 66 11.47 -3.71 -2.21
N GLY A 67 11.46 -2.47 -2.68
CA GLY A 67 12.58 -1.86 -3.39
C GLY A 67 12.84 -0.46 -2.83
N GLU A 68 14.11 -0.13 -2.63
CA GLU A 68 14.53 1.21 -2.24
C GLU A 68 15.12 1.95 -3.45
N GLY A 69 14.86 3.25 -3.53
CA GLY A 69 15.38 4.06 -4.62
C GLY A 69 15.42 5.54 -4.29
N LYS A 70 16.27 6.27 -5.02
CA LYS A 70 16.35 7.73 -4.92
C LYS A 70 15.28 8.36 -5.80
N ALA A 71 14.44 9.20 -5.20
CA ALA A 71 13.57 10.12 -5.92
C ALA A 71 14.12 11.55 -5.82
N LEU A 72 13.61 12.47 -6.64
CA LEU A 72 13.97 13.90 -6.59
C LEU A 72 13.77 14.54 -5.20
N SER A 73 12.93 13.94 -4.35
CA SER A 73 12.62 14.41 -2.99
C SER A 73 13.29 13.59 -1.87
N GLY A 74 14.30 12.77 -2.20
CA GLY A 74 15.04 11.94 -1.24
C GLY A 74 14.80 10.44 -1.41
N ASP A 75 15.31 9.65 -0.46
CA ASP A 75 15.18 8.19 -0.46
C ASP A 75 13.72 7.79 -0.21
N ARG A 76 13.22 6.89 -1.05
CA ARG A 76 11.85 6.36 -0.98
C ARG A 76 11.90 4.85 -0.93
N VAL A 77 10.97 4.28 -0.17
CA VAL A 77 10.69 2.84 -0.18
C VAL A 77 9.44 2.62 -1.02
N ALA A 78 9.56 1.74 -2.00
CA ALA A 78 8.43 1.21 -2.76
C ALA A 78 8.11 -0.20 -2.26
N ILE A 79 6.87 -0.42 -1.88
CA ILE A 79 6.37 -1.73 -1.44
C ILE A 79 5.33 -2.15 -2.47
N VAL A 80 5.62 -3.22 -3.20
CA VAL A 80 4.74 -3.80 -4.21
C VAL A 80 4.05 -5.01 -3.58
N CYS A 81 2.74 -4.94 -3.48
CA CYS A 81 1.90 -5.97 -2.88
C CYS A 81 1.06 -6.66 -3.96
N LEU A 82 1.04 -7.99 -3.92
CA LEU A 82 0.12 -8.84 -4.66
C LEU A 82 -1.01 -9.23 -3.72
N PHE A 83 -2.22 -8.80 -4.04
CA PHE A 83 -3.44 -9.20 -3.36
C PHE A 83 -4.24 -10.17 -4.22
N ARG A 84 -4.91 -11.12 -3.56
CA ARG A 84 -5.85 -12.05 -4.20
C ARG A 84 -7.17 -12.08 -3.46
N ARG A 85 -8.23 -12.41 -4.18
CA ARG A 85 -9.51 -12.81 -3.56
C ARG A 85 -9.61 -14.32 -3.62
N ASN A 86 -9.91 -14.93 -2.49
CA ASN A 86 -10.40 -16.30 -2.48
C ASN A 86 -11.83 -16.21 -3.03
N GLY A 87 -12.06 -16.83 -4.20
CA GLY A 87 -13.38 -16.90 -4.83
C GLY A 87 -14.36 -17.74 -4.02
#